data_AF-H8KV58-F1
#
_entry.id   AF-H8KV58-F1
#
_cell.length_a   1.000
_cell.length_b   1.000
_cell.length_c   1.000
_cell.angle_alpha   90.00
_cell.angle_beta   90.00
_cell.angle_gamma   90.00
#
_symmetry.space_group_name_H-M   'P 1'
#
loop_
_entity.id
_entity.type
_entity.pdbx_description
1 polymer ?
#
loop_
_entity_poly.entity_id
_entity_poly.type
_entity_poly.pdbx_seq_one_letter_code
_entity_poly.pdbx_strand_id
1 'polypeptide(L)'
;MKIFNKSFDNVIKSEVGLGMCDYAFALEKFYPLINRFEAQRKSLDSRLYKRLEQDILAGCIMPPITIAFVKQDPKFQNIEELKDFMMNKINHGYILDGIQRLNTLKKASELRIFEPTNPIYFNVIISDNEDKLLYRMITLNNGQKPMTPKHQIEILTRDLFDFSHLTRFNIQSEKEKSIERLPNAFSLADVTKGYLSFLTENVHNENNKIIEEKMDEIIVGRILESRVFIGSITFKDILSLIDSKLSDSFLSEWFRVSNNLIGFCCGIKFSYSFIQEENIEETRNAFKTFELAFSAIKPSKVNLGKFRRELSFYFVKNYRQTKGFDTNELIGKFLEITAN
;
A
#
# COMPACT_ATOMS: atom_id res chain seq x y z
N MET A 1 -18.15 -2.00 -24.19
CA MET A 1 -18.27 -2.26 -22.73
C MET A 1 -19.70 -1.99 -22.26
N LYS A 2 -20.25 -2.86 -21.41
CA LYS A 2 -21.57 -2.73 -20.77
C LYS A 2 -21.44 -3.01 -19.27
N ILE A 3 -22.13 -2.24 -18.43
CA ILE A 3 -22.32 -2.53 -17.01
C ILE A 3 -23.75 -3.02 -16.82
N PHE A 4 -23.93 -4.10 -16.06
CA PHE A 4 -25.23 -4.77 -15.88
C PHE A 4 -25.94 -4.30 -14.61
N ASN A 5 -25.17 -4.06 -13.55
CA ASN A 5 -25.71 -3.68 -12.26
C ASN A 5 -24.73 -2.79 -11.51
N LYS A 6 -25.27 -2.20 -10.44
CA LYS A 6 -24.57 -1.38 -9.49
C LYS A 6 -25.15 -1.67 -8.11
N SER A 7 -24.29 -1.83 -7.11
CA SER A 7 -24.66 -2.05 -5.71
C SER A 7 -23.69 -1.32 -4.79
N PHE A 8 -24.17 -0.87 -3.63
CA PHE A 8 -23.30 -0.30 -2.62
C PHE A 8 -22.90 -1.37 -1.60
N ASP A 9 -21.60 -1.62 -1.46
CA ASP A 9 -21.04 -2.52 -0.46
C ASP A 9 -20.88 -1.75 0.86
N ASN A 10 -21.73 -2.07 1.85
CA ASN A 10 -21.72 -1.40 3.15
C ASN A 10 -20.50 -1.74 4.02
N VAL A 11 -19.81 -2.86 3.74
CA VAL A 11 -18.63 -3.28 4.48
C VAL A 11 -17.51 -2.31 4.12
N ILE A 12 -17.12 -2.26 2.84
CA ILE A 12 -16.06 -1.35 2.39
C ILE A 12 -16.55 0.08 2.10
N LYS A 13 -17.86 0.36 2.21
CA LYS A 13 -18.49 1.65 1.87
C LYS A 13 -18.11 2.08 0.44
N SER A 14 -18.24 1.17 -0.51
CA SER A 14 -17.76 1.31 -1.88
C SER A 14 -18.87 1.00 -2.87
N GLU A 15 -18.84 1.62 -4.04
CA GLU A 15 -19.72 1.22 -5.13
C GLU A 15 -19.10 0.02 -5.87
N VAL A 16 -19.91 -0.98 -6.16
CA VAL A 16 -19.51 -2.16 -6.93
C VAL A 16 -20.45 -2.41 -8.10
N GLY A 17 -19.95 -3.03 -9.16
CA GLY A 17 -20.76 -3.40 -10.32
C GLY A 17 -20.16 -4.56 -11.10
N LEU A 18 -21.00 -5.27 -11.85
CA LEU A 18 -20.60 -6.31 -12.81
C LEU A 18 -20.84 -5.80 -14.23
N GLY A 19 -19.90 -6.06 -15.12
CA GLY A 19 -20.00 -5.71 -16.53
C GLY A 19 -19.38 -6.75 -17.45
N MET A 20 -19.47 -6.48 -18.75
CA MET A 20 -18.78 -7.23 -19.80
C MET A 20 -18.17 -6.32 -20.85
N CYS A 21 -17.09 -6.78 -21.46
CA CYS A 21 -16.56 -6.26 -22.71
C CYS A 21 -16.07 -7.44 -23.56
N ASP A 22 -15.51 -7.15 -24.73
CA ASP A 22 -14.82 -8.15 -25.54
C ASP A 22 -13.33 -8.23 -25.16
N TYR A 23 -12.65 -9.26 -25.65
CA TYR A 23 -11.23 -9.44 -25.44
C TYR A 23 -10.39 -8.32 -26.05
N ALA A 24 -10.79 -7.77 -27.20
CA ALA A 24 -10.10 -6.62 -27.82
C ALA A 24 -10.03 -5.43 -26.85
N PHE A 25 -11.17 -5.03 -26.28
CA PHE A 25 -11.26 -3.94 -25.33
C PHE A 25 -10.47 -4.24 -24.05
N ALA A 26 -10.53 -5.47 -23.54
CA ALA A 26 -9.77 -5.85 -22.34
C ALA A 26 -8.25 -5.80 -22.59
N LEU A 27 -7.78 -6.23 -23.77
CA LEU A 27 -6.37 -6.12 -24.16
C LEU A 27 -5.92 -4.67 -24.35
N GLU A 28 -6.79 -3.81 -24.88
CA GLU A 28 -6.48 -2.39 -25.08
C GLU A 28 -6.52 -1.59 -23.77
N LYS A 29 -7.50 -1.84 -22.91
CA LYS A 29 -7.81 -0.99 -21.75
C LYS A 29 -7.46 -1.59 -20.40
N PHE A 30 -7.58 -2.91 -20.21
CA PHE A 30 -7.33 -3.54 -18.90
C PHE A 30 -5.90 -4.09 -18.79
N TYR A 31 -5.37 -4.69 -19.86
CA TYR A 31 -4.02 -5.24 -19.86
C TYR A 31 -2.93 -4.20 -19.51
N PRO A 32 -2.97 -2.93 -19.99
CA PRO A 32 -2.00 -1.92 -19.59
C PRO A 32 -1.99 -1.63 -18.08
N LEU A 33 -3.11 -1.86 -17.38
CA LEU A 33 -3.21 -1.67 -15.93
C LEU A 33 -2.37 -2.70 -15.15
N ILE A 34 -2.03 -3.83 -15.77
CA ILE A 34 -1.13 -4.85 -15.20
C ILE A 34 0.32 -4.42 -15.27
N ASN A 35 0.71 -3.65 -16.28
CA ASN A 35 2.12 -3.31 -16.49
C ASN A 35 2.71 -2.43 -15.37
N ARG A 36 1.86 -1.96 -14.44
CA ARG A 36 2.22 -1.38 -13.14
C ARG A 36 2.75 -2.45 -12.15
N PHE A 37 2.20 -3.67 -12.21
CA PHE A 37 2.54 -4.84 -11.38
C PHE A 37 3.70 -5.69 -11.94
N GLU A 38 4.90 -5.11 -12.07
CA GLU A 38 6.05 -5.85 -12.63
C GLU A 38 6.57 -7.00 -11.75
N ALA A 39 6.35 -6.95 -10.43
CA ALA A 39 6.81 -7.98 -9.48
C ALA A 39 6.12 -9.35 -9.70
N GLN A 40 4.99 -9.38 -10.40
CA GLN A 40 4.24 -10.60 -10.72
C GLN A 40 4.61 -11.24 -12.06
N ARG A 41 5.66 -10.75 -12.75
CA ARG A 41 6.18 -11.36 -13.98
C ARG A 41 6.94 -12.68 -13.75
N LYS A 42 7.07 -13.16 -12.51
CA LYS A 42 7.67 -14.48 -12.25
C LYS A 42 6.80 -15.57 -12.86
N SER A 43 7.39 -16.28 -13.82
CA SER A 43 6.88 -17.46 -14.50
C SER A 43 6.34 -18.49 -13.50
N LEU A 44 5.04 -18.46 -13.21
CA LEU A 44 4.36 -19.58 -12.57
C LEU A 44 4.23 -20.75 -13.56
N ASP A 45 4.05 -21.94 -13.00
CA ASP A 45 4.08 -23.26 -13.65
C ASP A 45 3.48 -23.25 -15.06
N SER A 46 4.35 -23.37 -16.06
CA SER A 46 4.02 -23.19 -17.48
C SER A 46 2.88 -24.08 -17.96
N ARG A 47 2.60 -25.20 -17.29
CA ARG A 47 1.61 -26.18 -17.74
C ARG A 47 0.17 -25.70 -17.56
N LEU A 48 -0.16 -25.12 -16.41
CA LEU A 48 -1.52 -24.62 -16.13
C LEU A 48 -1.86 -23.39 -16.98
N TYR A 49 -0.89 -22.50 -17.20
CA TYR A 49 -1.11 -21.32 -18.06
C TYR A 49 -1.22 -21.66 -19.54
N LYS A 50 -0.44 -22.65 -20.01
CA LYS A 50 -0.62 -23.20 -21.37
C LYS A 50 -2.00 -23.81 -21.53
N ARG A 51 -2.54 -24.45 -20.49
CA ARG A 51 -3.90 -24.99 -20.54
C ARG A 51 -4.94 -23.86 -20.63
N LEU A 52 -4.85 -22.85 -19.77
CA LEU A 52 -5.75 -21.69 -19.83
C LEU A 52 -5.67 -20.97 -21.18
N GLU A 53 -4.47 -20.85 -21.76
CA GLU A 53 -4.28 -20.29 -23.11
C GLU A 53 -5.07 -21.10 -24.16
N GLN A 54 -4.92 -22.43 -24.16
CA GLN A 54 -5.70 -23.31 -25.04
C GLN A 54 -7.20 -23.20 -24.81
N ASP A 55 -7.63 -23.13 -23.55
CA ASP A 55 -9.04 -22.99 -23.20
C ASP A 55 -9.60 -21.64 -23.69
N ILE A 56 -8.85 -20.54 -23.60
CA ILE A 56 -9.24 -19.22 -24.17
C ILE A 56 -9.45 -19.32 -25.69
N LEU A 57 -8.53 -19.97 -26.41
CA LEU A 57 -8.66 -20.16 -27.87
C LEU A 57 -9.85 -21.05 -28.22
N ALA A 58 -10.22 -21.97 -27.34
CA ALA A 58 -11.40 -22.83 -27.49
C ALA A 58 -12.73 -22.14 -27.09
N GLY A 59 -12.70 -20.87 -26.67
CA GLY A 59 -13.90 -20.11 -26.30
C GLY A 59 -14.25 -20.17 -24.81
N CYS A 60 -13.27 -20.42 -23.93
CA CYS A 60 -13.47 -20.36 -22.49
C CYS A 60 -14.01 -18.99 -22.05
N ILE A 61 -15.06 -19.01 -21.23
CA ILE A 61 -15.53 -17.84 -20.50
C ILE A 61 -14.75 -17.79 -19.18
N MET A 62 -13.80 -16.87 -19.10
CA MET A 62 -13.01 -16.69 -17.88
C MET A 62 -13.87 -16.14 -16.73
N PRO A 63 -13.52 -16.45 -15.47
CA PRO A 63 -14.08 -15.74 -14.34
C PRO A 63 -13.85 -14.22 -14.47
N PRO A 64 -14.65 -13.37 -13.80
CA PRO A 64 -14.57 -11.92 -13.99
C PRO A 64 -13.25 -11.30 -13.50
N ILE A 65 -12.68 -10.39 -14.28
CA ILE A 65 -11.53 -9.56 -13.86
C ILE A 65 -12.03 -8.50 -12.87
N THR A 66 -11.33 -8.23 -11.77
CA THR A 66 -11.74 -7.17 -10.84
C THR A 66 -10.89 -5.92 -11.05
N ILE A 67 -11.55 -4.82 -11.41
CA ILE A 67 -10.94 -3.50 -11.62
C ILE A 67 -11.33 -2.60 -10.45
N ALA A 68 -10.37 -1.91 -9.87
CA ALA A 68 -10.58 -1.00 -8.75
C ALA A 68 -10.18 0.43 -9.10
N PHE A 69 -10.84 1.39 -8.46
CA PHE A 69 -10.51 2.82 -8.52
C PHE A 69 -10.60 3.43 -7.12
N VAL A 70 -9.79 4.46 -6.88
CA VAL A 70 -9.87 5.28 -5.67
C VAL A 70 -10.45 6.66 -6.03
N LYS A 71 -11.54 7.05 -5.38
CA LYS A 71 -12.24 8.33 -5.60
C LYS A 71 -12.93 8.76 -4.31
N GLN A 72 -12.73 10.01 -3.91
CA GLN A 72 -13.55 10.62 -2.84
C GLN A 72 -15.03 10.59 -3.21
N ASP A 73 -15.88 10.22 -2.25
CA ASP A 73 -17.30 9.92 -2.45
C ASP A 73 -17.56 8.92 -3.59
N PRO A 74 -17.48 7.60 -3.31
CA PRO A 74 -17.52 6.58 -4.34
C PRO A 74 -18.93 6.33 -4.89
N LYS A 75 -19.94 7.11 -4.51
CA LYS A 75 -21.33 6.88 -4.89
C LYS A 75 -21.62 7.41 -6.30
N PHE A 76 -22.41 6.63 -7.03
CA PHE A 76 -22.96 7.02 -8.34
C PHE A 76 -24.48 6.94 -8.30
N GLN A 77 -25.18 7.81 -9.02
CA GLN A 77 -26.64 7.83 -9.05
C GLN A 77 -27.21 6.66 -9.85
N ASN A 78 -26.58 6.30 -10.97
CA ASN A 78 -27.06 5.25 -11.87
C ASN A 78 -25.90 4.49 -12.55
N ILE A 79 -26.25 3.50 -13.38
CA ILE A 79 -25.28 2.63 -14.07
C ILE A 79 -24.51 3.42 -15.14
N GLU A 80 -25.17 4.37 -15.80
CA GLU A 80 -24.61 5.21 -16.85
C GLU A 80 -23.48 6.09 -16.30
N GLU A 81 -23.68 6.71 -15.14
CA GLU A 81 -22.67 7.54 -14.47
C GLU A 81 -21.44 6.70 -14.07
N LEU A 82 -21.64 5.50 -13.53
CA LEU A 82 -20.55 4.57 -13.22
C LEU A 82 -19.79 4.17 -14.49
N LYS A 83 -20.50 3.89 -15.58
CA LYS A 83 -19.91 3.54 -16.87
C LYS A 83 -19.07 4.69 -17.42
N ASP A 84 -19.60 5.91 -17.40
CA ASP A 84 -18.92 7.09 -17.92
C ASP A 84 -17.66 7.40 -17.09
N PHE A 85 -17.77 7.29 -15.76
CA PHE A 85 -16.60 7.37 -14.88
C PHE A 85 -15.53 6.35 -15.26
N MET A 86 -15.91 5.07 -15.38
CA MET A 86 -14.98 4.01 -15.74
C MET A 86 -14.29 4.29 -17.09
N MET A 87 -15.03 4.70 -18.12
CA MET A 87 -14.44 4.99 -19.43
C MET A 87 -13.46 6.17 -19.37
N ASN A 88 -13.82 7.24 -18.66
CA ASN A 88 -13.01 8.44 -18.55
C ASN A 88 -11.77 8.25 -17.68
N LYS A 89 -11.85 7.38 -16.67
CA LYS A 89 -10.79 7.17 -15.67
C LYS A 89 -10.07 5.85 -15.82
N ILE A 90 -10.34 5.04 -16.85
CA ILE A 90 -9.82 3.67 -16.98
C ILE A 90 -8.30 3.57 -16.79
N ASN A 91 -7.55 4.54 -17.33
CA ASN A 91 -6.08 4.60 -17.22
C ASN A 91 -5.57 4.87 -15.79
N HIS A 92 -6.44 5.24 -14.86
CA HIS A 92 -6.15 5.44 -13.44
C HIS A 92 -6.68 4.27 -12.58
N GLY A 93 -7.23 3.22 -13.20
CA GLY A 93 -7.69 2.03 -12.51
C GLY A 93 -6.57 1.04 -12.20
N TYR A 94 -6.95 0.00 -11.45
CA TYR A 94 -6.05 -1.04 -10.94
C TYR A 94 -6.68 -2.41 -11.13
N ILE A 95 -5.87 -3.44 -11.44
CA ILE A 95 -6.35 -4.82 -11.43
C ILE A 95 -6.22 -5.37 -10.01
N LEU A 96 -7.36 -5.53 -9.33
CA LEU A 96 -7.45 -6.09 -7.98
C LEU A 96 -7.33 -7.62 -8.00
N ASP A 97 -7.90 -8.25 -9.04
CA ASP A 97 -7.85 -9.69 -9.31
C ASP A 97 -7.94 -9.93 -10.82
N GLY A 98 -7.22 -10.94 -11.31
CA GLY A 98 -7.22 -11.34 -12.71
C GLY A 98 -5.96 -11.02 -13.50
N ILE A 99 -4.88 -10.59 -12.84
CA ILE A 99 -3.58 -10.29 -13.48
C ILE A 99 -3.10 -11.46 -14.36
N GLN A 100 -3.12 -12.67 -13.83
CA GLN A 100 -2.65 -13.83 -14.60
C GLN A 100 -3.59 -14.20 -15.75
N ARG A 101 -4.90 -14.00 -15.59
CA ARG A 101 -5.88 -14.21 -16.67
C ARG A 101 -5.63 -13.26 -17.83
N LEU A 102 -5.40 -11.98 -17.54
CA LEU A 102 -5.08 -11.00 -18.57
C LEU A 102 -3.70 -11.22 -19.21
N ASN A 103 -2.69 -11.68 -18.46
CA ASN A 103 -1.40 -12.09 -19.04
C ASN A 103 -1.55 -13.28 -20.00
N THR A 104 -2.35 -14.28 -19.64
CA THR A 104 -2.64 -15.41 -20.53
C THR A 104 -3.47 -14.98 -21.73
N LEU A 105 -4.45 -14.08 -21.55
CA LEU A 105 -5.20 -13.49 -22.65
C LEU A 105 -4.27 -12.78 -23.65
N LYS A 106 -3.28 -12.03 -23.15
CA LYS A 106 -2.28 -11.39 -24.01
C LYS A 106 -1.47 -12.40 -24.83
N LYS A 107 -1.01 -13.49 -24.21
CA LYS A 107 -0.30 -14.56 -24.93
C LYS A 107 -1.19 -15.23 -25.98
N ALA A 108 -2.43 -15.57 -25.61
CA ALA A 108 -3.41 -16.15 -26.52
C ALA A 108 -3.68 -15.23 -27.73
N SER A 109 -3.68 -13.91 -27.53
CA SER A 109 -3.89 -12.91 -28.60
C SER A 109 -2.82 -12.90 -29.69
N GLU A 110 -1.66 -13.51 -29.45
CA GLU A 110 -0.56 -13.60 -30.42
C GLU A 110 -0.76 -14.78 -31.40
N LEU A 111 -1.76 -15.64 -31.16
CA LEU A 111 -2.04 -16.82 -31.96
C LEU A 111 -3.13 -16.55 -33.00
N ARG A 112 -2.96 -17.12 -34.20
CA ARG A 112 -3.84 -16.84 -35.36
C ARG A 112 -5.31 -17.22 -35.17
N ILE A 113 -5.61 -18.19 -34.32
CA ILE A 113 -6.98 -18.68 -34.07
C ILE A 113 -7.71 -17.89 -32.97
N PHE A 114 -7.09 -16.83 -32.45
CA PHE A 114 -7.66 -16.01 -31.40
C PHE A 114 -8.88 -15.23 -31.90
N GLU A 115 -9.99 -15.34 -31.17
CA GLU A 115 -11.21 -14.60 -31.45
C GLU A 115 -11.34 -13.38 -30.52
N PRO A 116 -11.06 -12.15 -31.00
CA PRO A 116 -11.05 -10.95 -30.18
C PRO A 116 -12.44 -10.50 -29.71
N THR A 117 -13.52 -10.95 -30.36
CA THR A 117 -14.91 -10.56 -30.00
C THR A 117 -15.49 -11.38 -28.86
N ASN A 118 -14.79 -12.43 -28.41
CA ASN A 118 -15.22 -13.26 -27.29
C ASN A 118 -15.39 -12.42 -26.02
N PRO A 119 -16.44 -12.70 -25.22
CA PRO A 119 -16.77 -11.88 -24.06
C PRO A 119 -15.84 -12.16 -22.88
N ILE A 120 -15.54 -11.10 -22.13
CA ILE A 120 -14.94 -11.17 -20.80
C ILE A 120 -15.76 -10.37 -19.82
N TYR A 121 -16.00 -10.98 -18.66
CA TYR A 121 -16.72 -10.33 -17.57
C TYR A 121 -15.74 -9.59 -16.67
N PHE A 122 -16.20 -8.52 -16.04
CA PHE A 122 -15.42 -7.79 -15.05
C PHE A 122 -16.29 -7.30 -13.90
N ASN A 123 -15.69 -7.25 -12.71
CA ASN A 123 -16.21 -6.50 -11.58
C ASN A 123 -15.52 -5.13 -11.55
N VAL A 124 -16.25 -4.09 -11.18
CA VAL A 124 -15.70 -2.78 -10.84
C VAL A 124 -15.92 -2.50 -9.36
N ILE A 125 -14.93 -1.92 -8.69
CA ILE A 125 -15.00 -1.46 -7.31
C ILE A 125 -14.48 -0.01 -7.24
N ILE A 126 -15.30 0.90 -6.71
CA ILE A 126 -14.92 2.29 -6.48
C ILE A 126 -14.87 2.52 -4.97
N SER A 127 -13.67 2.72 -4.43
CA SER A 127 -13.43 2.94 -3.02
C SER A 127 -12.99 4.38 -2.76
N ASP A 128 -13.24 4.89 -1.55
CA ASP A 128 -12.71 6.19 -1.10
C ASP A 128 -11.27 6.14 -0.60
N ASN A 129 -10.76 4.94 -0.26
CA ASN A 129 -9.37 4.74 0.13
C ASN A 129 -8.81 3.36 -0.25
N GLU A 130 -7.49 3.26 -0.22
CA GLU A 130 -6.69 2.07 -0.55
C GLU A 130 -6.84 0.95 0.48
N ASP A 131 -6.94 1.28 1.76
CA ASP A 131 -7.07 0.30 2.85
C ASP A 131 -8.30 -0.59 2.64
N LYS A 132 -9.42 -0.03 2.18
CA LYS A 132 -10.63 -0.79 1.84
C LYS A 132 -10.45 -1.71 0.63
N LEU A 133 -9.64 -1.29 -0.34
CA LEU A 133 -9.26 -2.14 -1.46
C LEU A 133 -8.32 -3.27 -1.00
N LEU A 134 -7.40 -3.01 -0.05
CA LEU A 134 -6.57 -4.05 0.58
C LEU A 134 -7.44 -5.09 1.29
N TYR A 135 -8.38 -4.65 2.12
CA TYR A 135 -9.35 -5.53 2.77
C TYR A 135 -10.04 -6.42 1.73
N ARG A 136 -10.42 -5.85 0.58
CA ARG A 136 -11.06 -6.61 -0.49
C ARG A 136 -10.11 -7.57 -1.19
N MET A 137 -8.84 -7.20 -1.42
CA MET A 137 -7.83 -8.13 -1.92
C MET A 137 -7.66 -9.34 -0.98
N ILE A 138 -7.51 -9.10 0.32
CA ILE A 138 -7.34 -10.16 1.31
C ILE A 138 -8.57 -11.05 1.33
N THR A 139 -9.77 -10.46 1.43
CA THR A 139 -11.02 -11.22 1.61
C THR A 139 -11.51 -11.92 0.33
N LEU A 140 -11.20 -11.40 -0.86
CA LEU A 140 -11.50 -12.05 -2.15
C LEU A 140 -10.60 -13.26 -2.43
N ASN A 141 -9.38 -13.29 -1.87
CA ASN A 141 -8.42 -14.37 -2.06
C ASN A 141 -8.62 -15.55 -1.09
N ASN A 142 -9.67 -15.51 -0.24
CA ASN A 142 -10.01 -16.59 0.69
C ASN A 142 -10.28 -17.90 -0.07
N GLY A 143 -9.50 -18.95 0.23
CA GLY A 143 -9.64 -20.28 -0.38
C GLY A 143 -8.74 -20.54 -1.60
N GLN A 144 -7.95 -19.56 -2.06
CA GLN A 144 -6.87 -19.76 -3.04
C GLN A 144 -5.50 -19.78 -2.35
N LYS A 145 -4.42 -20.22 -3.02
CA LYS A 145 -3.06 -20.06 -2.46
C LYS A 145 -2.78 -18.57 -2.34
N PRO A 146 -2.77 -17.99 -1.13
CA PRO A 146 -2.85 -16.55 -0.99
C PRO A 146 -1.51 -15.94 -1.39
N MET A 147 -1.60 -14.77 -2.00
CA MET A 147 -0.47 -13.88 -2.12
C MET A 147 -0.06 -13.40 -0.74
N THR A 148 1.23 -13.38 -0.39
CA THR A 148 1.63 -12.96 0.96
C THR A 148 1.16 -11.52 1.23
N PRO A 149 0.64 -11.19 2.42
CA PRO A 149 0.19 -9.83 2.75
C PRO A 149 1.24 -8.75 2.48
N LYS A 150 2.52 -9.07 2.69
CA LYS A 150 3.64 -8.20 2.33
C LYS A 150 3.64 -7.86 0.83
N HIS A 151 3.44 -8.85 -0.03
CA HIS A 151 3.34 -8.65 -1.47
C HIS A 151 2.05 -7.89 -1.84
N GLN A 152 0.94 -8.11 -1.12
CA GLN A 152 -0.29 -7.34 -1.31
C GLN A 152 -0.06 -5.86 -0.99
N ILE A 153 0.62 -5.55 0.12
CA ILE A 153 0.93 -4.17 0.54
C ILE A 153 1.93 -3.53 -0.42
N GLU A 154 2.93 -4.24 -0.91
CA GLU A 154 3.88 -3.72 -1.91
C GLU A 154 3.16 -3.30 -3.19
N ILE A 155 2.20 -4.12 -3.65
CA ILE A 155 1.30 -3.83 -4.77
C ILE A 155 0.52 -2.54 -4.55
N LEU A 156 -0.12 -2.38 -3.38
CA LEU A 156 -0.84 -1.14 -3.09
C LEU A 156 0.11 0.05 -3.05
N THR A 157 1.23 -0.07 -2.34
CA THR A 157 2.17 1.03 -2.12
C THR A 157 2.77 1.53 -3.43
N ARG A 158 3.06 0.62 -4.37
CA ARG A 158 3.64 0.98 -5.66
C ARG A 158 2.62 1.65 -6.57
N ASP A 159 1.42 1.08 -6.65
CA ASP A 159 0.50 1.37 -7.74
C ASP A 159 -0.69 2.23 -7.29
N LEU A 160 -1.26 1.94 -6.12
CA LEU A 160 -2.46 2.62 -5.63
C LEU A 160 -2.17 3.96 -4.94
N PHE A 161 -0.98 4.13 -4.36
CA PHE A 161 -0.60 5.43 -3.82
C PHE A 161 -0.17 6.37 -4.94
N ASP A 162 -1.03 7.34 -5.24
CA ASP A 162 -0.66 8.49 -6.05
C ASP A 162 0.21 9.45 -5.22
N PHE A 163 1.53 9.43 -5.48
CA PHE A 163 2.50 10.31 -4.82
C PHE A 163 2.67 11.66 -5.53
N SER A 164 1.94 11.94 -6.62
CA SER A 164 2.15 13.14 -7.45
C SER A 164 1.91 14.46 -6.71
N HIS A 165 1.15 14.43 -5.61
CA HIS A 165 0.88 15.57 -4.75
C HIS A 165 2.01 15.88 -3.76
N LEU A 166 2.96 14.96 -3.56
CA LEU A 166 4.09 15.14 -2.65
C LEU A 166 5.22 15.88 -3.37
N THR A 167 5.71 16.96 -2.76
CA THR A 167 6.64 17.87 -3.43
C THR A 167 8.11 17.58 -3.16
N ARG A 168 8.42 16.95 -2.03
CA ARG A 168 9.77 16.68 -1.51
C ARG A 168 9.99 15.19 -1.22
N PHE A 169 8.92 14.42 -1.06
CA PHE A 169 8.93 12.99 -0.78
C PHE A 169 9.03 12.20 -2.08
N ASN A 170 10.23 12.20 -2.67
CA ASN A 170 10.51 11.39 -3.84
C ASN A 170 10.69 9.93 -3.43
N ILE A 171 10.07 8.99 -4.15
CA ILE A 171 10.16 7.55 -3.90
C ILE A 171 10.84 6.90 -5.09
N GLN A 172 11.68 5.91 -4.80
CA GLN A 172 12.37 5.14 -5.83
C GLN A 172 12.42 3.65 -5.47
N SER A 173 12.07 2.80 -6.42
CA SER A 173 12.28 1.36 -6.34
C SER A 173 13.76 1.00 -6.55
N GLU A 174 14.19 -0.19 -6.13
CA GLU A 174 15.56 -0.67 -6.38
C GLU A 174 15.89 -0.73 -7.88
N LYS A 175 14.91 -1.06 -8.72
CA LYS A 175 15.05 -1.11 -10.18
C LYS A 175 15.29 0.29 -10.76
N GLU A 176 14.46 1.27 -10.41
CA GLU A 176 14.66 2.65 -10.86
C GLU A 176 16.00 3.19 -10.38
N LYS A 177 16.37 2.90 -9.13
CA LYS A 177 17.66 3.27 -8.55
C LYS A 177 18.86 2.65 -9.27
N SER A 178 18.67 1.49 -9.91
CA SER A 178 19.71 0.84 -10.72
C SER A 178 19.89 1.49 -12.09
N ILE A 179 18.86 2.17 -12.60
CA ILE A 179 18.88 2.91 -13.87
C ILE A 179 19.43 4.32 -13.65
N GLU A 180 18.87 5.04 -12.69
CA GLU A 180 19.26 6.41 -12.33
C GLU A 180 19.08 6.60 -10.83
N ARG A 181 20.03 7.21 -10.12
CA ARG A 181 19.87 7.47 -8.69
C ARG A 181 19.29 8.86 -8.48
N LEU A 182 18.09 8.93 -7.89
CA LEU A 182 17.51 10.20 -7.47
C LEU A 182 18.10 10.61 -6.11
N PRO A 183 18.71 11.79 -6.00
CA PRO A 183 19.18 12.31 -4.71
C PRO A 183 18.01 12.40 -3.72
N ASN A 184 18.29 12.06 -2.46
CA ASN A 184 17.34 12.17 -1.35
C ASN A 184 16.03 11.38 -1.49
N ALA A 185 15.94 10.44 -2.44
CA ALA A 185 14.76 9.60 -2.62
C ALA A 185 14.63 8.52 -1.52
N PHE A 186 13.40 8.27 -1.10
CA PHE A 186 13.00 7.19 -0.21
C PHE A 186 12.93 5.87 -0.97
N SER A 187 13.37 4.77 -0.35
CA SER A 187 13.19 3.44 -0.92
C SER A 187 11.72 3.05 -0.88
N LEU A 188 11.15 2.63 -2.01
CA LEU A 188 9.79 2.06 -2.05
C LEU A 188 9.63 0.91 -1.05
N ALA A 189 10.68 0.10 -0.84
CA ALA A 189 10.67 -0.98 0.12
C ALA A 189 10.53 -0.47 1.57
N ASP A 190 11.18 0.65 1.92
CA ASP A 190 11.09 1.23 3.25
C ASP A 190 9.72 1.88 3.49
N VAL A 191 9.15 2.54 2.47
CA VAL A 191 7.78 3.08 2.52
C VAL A 191 6.76 1.96 2.72
N THR A 192 6.92 0.85 1.97
CA THR A 192 6.07 -0.35 2.09
C THR A 192 6.13 -0.94 3.51
N LYS A 193 7.32 -1.01 4.12
CA LYS A 193 7.47 -1.45 5.52
C LYS A 193 6.82 -0.49 6.50
N GLY A 194 6.95 0.82 6.27
CA GLY A 194 6.27 1.85 7.05
C GLY A 194 4.74 1.68 7.00
N TYR A 195 4.19 1.44 5.81
CA TYR A 195 2.75 1.20 5.64
C TYR A 195 2.29 -0.08 6.32
N LEU A 196 3.05 -1.18 6.17
CA LEU A 196 2.77 -2.43 6.88
C LEU A 196 2.75 -2.23 8.39
N SER A 197 3.74 -1.53 8.96
CA SER A 197 3.79 -1.25 10.39
C SER A 197 2.69 -0.31 10.87
N PHE A 198 2.25 0.63 10.03
CA PHE A 198 1.08 1.45 10.30
C PHE A 198 -0.20 0.58 10.39
N LEU A 199 -0.43 -0.30 9.41
CA LEU A 199 -1.60 -1.17 9.36
C LEU A 199 -1.64 -2.21 10.49
N THR A 200 -0.50 -2.82 10.82
CA THR A 200 -0.43 -3.90 11.83
C THR A 200 -0.29 -3.36 13.24
N GLU A 201 0.01 -2.07 13.39
CA GLU A 201 0.41 -1.43 14.65
C GLU A 201 1.60 -2.14 15.32
N ASN A 202 2.48 -2.72 14.50
CA ASN A 202 3.61 -3.51 14.95
C ASN A 202 4.87 -3.12 14.20
N VAL A 203 5.96 -2.90 14.93
CA VAL A 203 7.27 -2.59 14.38
C VAL A 203 8.07 -3.83 13.96
N HIS A 204 7.70 -5.03 14.44
CA HIS A 204 8.44 -6.28 14.22
C HIS A 204 7.75 -7.21 13.24
N ASN A 205 7.43 -6.70 12.06
CA ASN A 205 6.74 -7.47 11.03
C ASN A 205 7.65 -8.46 10.27
N GLU A 206 8.98 -8.38 10.46
CA GLU A 206 9.96 -9.14 9.65
C GLU A 206 10.38 -10.48 10.25
N ASN A 207 10.11 -10.74 11.55
CA ASN A 207 10.84 -11.78 12.31
C ASN A 207 9.98 -12.92 12.87
N ASN A 208 8.66 -12.93 12.71
CA ASN A 208 7.81 -13.96 13.29
C ASN A 208 6.99 -14.66 12.21
N LYS A 209 7.31 -15.92 11.94
CA LYS A 209 6.51 -16.82 11.07
C LYS A 209 5.03 -16.87 11.48
N ILE A 210 4.77 -16.78 12.79
CA ILE A 210 3.42 -16.69 13.37
C ILE A 210 2.71 -15.38 12.97
N ILE A 211 3.44 -14.28 12.84
CA ILE A 211 2.88 -13.00 12.39
C ILE A 211 2.54 -13.09 10.90
N GLU A 212 3.39 -13.69 10.06
CA GLU A 212 3.10 -13.86 8.63
C GLU A 212 1.82 -14.68 8.38
N GLU A 213 1.63 -15.77 9.13
CA GLU A 213 0.44 -16.63 9.01
C GLU A 213 -0.87 -15.95 9.45
N LYS A 214 -0.79 -14.99 10.39
CA LYS A 214 -1.95 -14.23 10.90
C LYS A 214 -2.06 -12.81 10.36
N MET A 215 -1.16 -12.40 9.48
CA MET A 215 -1.04 -11.01 9.07
C MET A 215 -2.30 -10.53 8.34
N ASP A 216 -2.89 -11.39 7.50
CA ASP A 216 -4.14 -11.10 6.80
C ASP A 216 -5.28 -10.84 7.80
N GLU A 217 -5.40 -11.67 8.85
CA GLU A 217 -6.39 -11.50 9.92
C GLU A 217 -6.17 -10.19 10.70
N ILE A 218 -4.92 -9.86 11.02
CA ILE A 218 -4.56 -8.63 11.73
C ILE A 218 -4.92 -7.41 10.88
N ILE A 219 -4.47 -7.36 9.63
CA ILE A 219 -4.72 -6.23 8.73
C ILE A 219 -6.23 -6.06 8.52
N VAL A 220 -6.95 -7.14 8.25
CA VAL A 220 -8.40 -7.11 8.10
C VAL A 220 -9.06 -6.59 9.37
N GLY A 221 -8.70 -7.12 10.55
CA GLY A 221 -9.22 -6.68 11.84
C GLY A 221 -9.00 -5.18 12.06
N ARG A 222 -7.79 -4.67 11.80
CA ARG A 222 -7.44 -3.25 11.98
C ARG A 222 -8.19 -2.33 11.01
N ILE A 223 -8.32 -2.74 9.74
CA ILE A 223 -9.09 -1.97 8.75
C ILE A 223 -10.59 -1.99 9.08
N LEU A 224 -11.10 -3.03 9.74
CA LEU A 224 -12.46 -3.05 10.26
C LEU A 224 -12.64 -2.13 11.47
N GLU A 225 -11.70 -2.16 12.42
CA GLU A 225 -11.69 -1.31 13.61
C GLU A 225 -11.62 0.18 13.26
N SER A 226 -10.76 0.56 12.30
CA SER A 226 -10.60 1.95 11.88
C SER A 226 -11.88 2.56 11.28
N ARG A 227 -12.81 1.74 10.74
CA ARG A 227 -14.11 2.19 10.20
C ARG A 227 -15.03 2.79 11.25
N VAL A 228 -14.86 2.41 12.52
CA VAL A 228 -15.67 2.90 13.64
C VAL A 228 -15.23 4.31 14.03
N PHE A 229 -13.99 4.70 13.74
CA PHE A 229 -13.44 6.01 14.06
C PHE A 229 -13.63 6.98 12.88
N ILE A 230 -14.63 7.86 13.01
CA ILE A 230 -14.80 9.00 12.10
C ILE A 230 -13.57 9.93 12.30
N GLY A 231 -12.78 10.14 11.25
CA GLY A 231 -11.54 10.95 11.31
C GLY A 231 -10.23 10.16 11.42
N SER A 232 -10.21 8.87 11.08
CA SER A 232 -8.99 8.06 11.10
C SER A 232 -7.93 8.61 10.13
N ILE A 233 -6.74 8.89 10.65
CA ILE A 233 -5.53 9.25 9.88
C ILE A 233 -5.25 8.16 8.86
N THR A 234 -5.13 8.52 7.59
CA THR A 234 -4.74 7.60 6.52
C THR A 234 -3.23 7.59 6.33
N PHE A 235 -2.71 6.57 5.64
CA PHE A 235 -1.27 6.55 5.33
C PHE A 235 -0.86 7.73 4.42
N LYS A 236 -1.76 8.24 3.57
CA LYS A 236 -1.50 9.46 2.75
C LYS A 236 -1.31 10.70 3.62
N ASP A 237 -2.07 10.81 4.70
CA ASP A 237 -1.95 11.92 5.64
C ASP A 237 -0.59 11.89 6.35
N ILE A 238 -0.07 10.69 6.64
CA ILE A 238 1.26 10.48 7.21
C ILE A 238 2.34 10.89 6.20
N LEU A 239 2.24 10.47 4.94
CA LEU A 239 3.20 10.86 3.90
C LEU A 239 3.20 12.37 3.65
N SER A 240 2.03 13.01 3.64
CA SER A 240 1.89 14.46 3.52
C SER A 240 2.51 15.19 4.71
N LEU A 241 2.34 14.65 5.93
CA LEU A 241 3.01 15.18 7.12
C LEU A 241 4.53 15.08 6.98
N ILE A 242 5.06 13.92 6.55
CA ILE A 242 6.51 13.77 6.34
C ILE A 242 6.99 14.76 5.29
N ASP A 243 6.33 14.86 4.13
CA ASP A 243 6.67 15.79 3.03
C ASP A 243 6.82 17.23 3.53
N SER A 244 5.87 17.67 4.38
CA SER A 244 5.89 19.01 4.98
C SER A 244 7.12 19.30 5.86
N LYS A 245 7.75 18.26 6.41
CA LYS A 245 8.94 18.36 7.27
C LYS A 245 10.26 18.16 6.51
N LEU A 246 10.21 17.70 5.26
CA LEU A 246 11.42 17.42 4.46
C LEU A 246 12.18 18.66 3.98
N SER A 247 11.66 19.88 4.20
CA SER A 247 12.41 21.11 3.94
C SER A 247 13.60 21.31 4.89
N ASP A 248 13.58 20.68 6.06
CA ASP A 248 14.72 20.66 6.98
C ASP A 248 15.64 19.47 6.67
N SER A 249 16.94 19.73 6.52
CA SER A 249 17.92 18.71 6.11
C SER A 249 18.07 17.59 7.13
N PHE A 250 18.04 17.92 8.43
CA PHE A 250 18.18 16.94 9.50
C PHE A 250 16.96 16.01 9.55
N LEU A 251 15.74 16.56 9.51
CA LEU A 251 14.52 15.75 9.47
C LEU A 251 14.48 14.88 8.20
N SER A 252 14.90 15.44 7.07
CA SER A 252 15.03 14.71 5.80
C SER A 252 15.94 13.48 5.93
N GLU A 253 17.10 13.62 6.59
CA GLU A 253 17.99 12.49 6.87
C GLU A 253 17.39 11.50 7.88
N TRP A 254 16.74 12.01 8.93
CA TRP A 254 16.11 11.20 9.97
C TRP A 254 15.05 10.26 9.39
N PHE A 255 14.16 10.79 8.53
CA PHE A 255 13.10 10.01 7.90
C PHE A 255 13.63 9.01 6.87
N ARG A 256 14.78 9.27 6.22
CA ARG A 256 15.39 8.32 5.27
C ARG A 256 15.98 7.08 5.94
N VAL A 257 16.14 7.08 7.26
CA VAL A 257 16.51 5.87 7.97
C VAL A 257 15.29 4.95 8.05
N SER A 258 15.39 3.78 7.39
CA SER A 258 14.35 2.74 7.38
C SER A 258 13.74 2.44 8.77
N ASN A 259 14.56 2.21 9.80
CA ASN A 259 14.06 1.91 11.15
C ASN A 259 13.32 3.09 11.80
N ASN A 260 13.75 4.33 11.54
CA ASN A 260 13.07 5.52 12.03
C ASN A 260 11.72 5.68 11.34
N LEU A 261 11.69 5.53 10.01
CA LEU A 261 10.46 5.61 9.22
C LEU A 261 9.43 4.58 9.69
N ILE A 262 9.86 3.33 9.90
CA ILE A 262 8.97 2.28 10.40
C ILE A 262 8.42 2.62 11.78
N GLY A 263 9.28 3.04 12.71
CA GLY A 263 8.86 3.45 14.05
C GLY A 263 7.90 4.64 14.02
N PHE A 264 8.20 5.64 13.19
CA PHE A 264 7.37 6.82 12.99
C PHE A 264 5.98 6.44 12.45
N CYS A 265 5.90 5.72 11.33
CA CYS A 265 4.62 5.31 10.73
C CYS A 265 3.75 4.47 11.68
N CYS A 266 4.37 3.65 12.54
CA CYS A 266 3.66 2.88 13.56
C CYS A 266 3.16 3.77 14.72
N GLY A 267 3.93 4.79 15.12
CA GLY A 267 3.67 5.60 16.31
C GLY A 267 2.78 6.82 16.05
N ILE A 268 2.84 7.38 14.85
CA ILE A 268 2.25 8.69 14.52
C ILE A 268 0.74 8.73 14.70
N LYS A 269 0.03 7.60 14.58
CA LYS A 269 -1.43 7.54 14.79
C LYS A 269 -1.88 8.03 16.17
N PHE A 270 -0.99 8.00 17.16
CA PHE A 270 -1.26 8.45 18.53
C PHE A 270 -0.90 9.92 18.77
N SER A 271 -0.15 10.53 17.85
CA SER A 271 0.47 11.85 18.06
C SER A 271 0.40 12.78 16.84
N TYR A 272 -0.37 12.40 15.83
CA TYR A 272 -0.44 13.09 14.54
C TYR A 272 -0.74 14.58 14.67
N SER A 273 -1.80 14.95 15.39
CA SER A 273 -2.17 16.36 15.59
C SER A 273 -1.05 17.16 16.24
N PHE A 274 -0.36 16.59 17.24
CA PHE A 274 0.75 17.26 17.92
C PHE A 274 1.94 17.53 17.02
N ILE A 275 2.30 16.59 16.13
CA ILE A 275 3.43 16.78 15.20
C ILE A 275 3.03 17.65 14.00
N GLN A 276 1.77 17.57 13.56
CA GLN A 276 1.23 18.36 12.46
C GLN A 276 1.17 19.85 12.79
N GLU A 277 0.68 20.21 13.98
CA GLU A 277 0.53 21.60 14.42
C GLU A 277 1.85 22.26 14.80
N GLU A 278 2.89 21.45 15.07
CA GLU A 278 4.18 21.95 15.52
C GLU A 278 5.02 22.53 14.38
N ASN A 279 5.75 23.62 14.67
CA ASN A 279 6.63 24.21 13.70
C ASN A 279 7.87 23.32 13.45
N ILE A 280 8.49 23.50 12.28
CA ILE A 280 9.58 22.63 11.83
C ILE A 280 10.81 22.69 12.75
N GLU A 281 11.06 23.84 13.38
CA GLU A 281 12.23 24.08 14.22
C GLU A 281 12.12 23.34 15.56
N GLU A 282 10.93 23.39 16.19
CA GLU A 282 10.59 22.61 17.37
C GLU A 282 10.64 21.11 17.10
N THR A 283 10.02 20.67 15.98
CA THR A 283 10.07 19.27 15.58
C THR A 283 11.51 18.80 15.38
N ARG A 284 12.33 19.60 14.69
CA ARG A 284 13.76 19.32 14.48
C ARG A 284 14.52 19.20 15.79
N ASN A 285 14.29 20.11 16.74
CA ASN A 285 14.99 20.10 18.04
C ASN A 285 14.63 18.85 18.86
N ALA A 286 13.35 18.46 18.91
CA ALA A 286 12.93 17.24 19.58
C ALA A 286 13.55 15.98 18.96
N PHE A 287 13.61 15.90 17.64
CA PHE A 287 14.21 14.75 16.94
C PHE A 287 15.74 14.73 17.05
N LYS A 288 16.40 15.88 17.25
CA LYS A 288 17.82 15.94 17.62
C LYS A 288 18.07 15.38 19.01
N THR A 289 17.22 15.72 19.99
CA THR A 289 17.27 15.11 21.33
C THR A 289 17.12 13.59 21.26
N PHE A 290 16.21 13.10 20.41
CA PHE A 290 16.10 11.67 20.12
C PHE A 290 17.42 11.05 19.65
N GLU A 291 18.07 11.64 18.64
CA GLU A 291 19.33 11.08 18.10
C GLU A 291 20.47 11.12 19.11
N LEU A 292 20.55 12.16 19.94
CA LEU A 292 21.53 12.24 21.03
C LEU A 292 21.30 11.14 22.08
N ALA A 293 20.05 10.95 22.50
CA ALA A 293 19.69 9.91 23.47
C ALA A 293 19.91 8.50 22.91
N PHE A 294 19.53 8.27 21.64
CA PHE A 294 19.73 7.00 20.97
C PHE A 294 21.23 6.66 20.80
N SER A 295 22.07 7.66 20.52
CA SER A 295 23.51 7.45 20.40
C SER A 295 24.17 7.08 21.74
N ALA A 296 23.61 7.54 22.86
CA ALA A 296 24.15 7.29 24.20
C ALA A 296 23.89 5.86 24.73
N ILE A 297 22.82 5.19 24.29
CA ILE A 297 22.47 3.85 24.78
C ILE A 297 23.40 2.72 24.27
N LYS A 298 24.32 3.00 23.34
CA LYS A 298 25.34 2.06 22.80
C LYS A 298 24.82 0.62 22.60
N PRO A 299 23.74 0.41 21.82
CA PRO A 299 23.20 -0.92 21.63
C PRO A 299 24.21 -1.81 20.90
N SER A 300 24.17 -3.11 21.17
CA SER A 300 24.98 -4.07 20.41
C SER A 300 24.66 -3.96 18.90
N LYS A 301 25.67 -4.16 18.05
CA LYS A 301 25.49 -4.07 16.57
C LYS A 301 24.37 -4.97 16.05
N VAL A 302 24.09 -6.08 16.75
CA VAL A 302 23.04 -7.06 16.40
C VAL A 302 21.63 -6.50 16.64
N ASN A 303 21.43 -5.70 17.69
CA ASN A 303 20.11 -5.17 18.06
C ASN A 303 19.88 -3.71 17.67
N LEU A 304 20.90 -3.03 17.11
CA LEU A 304 20.85 -1.61 16.74
C LEU A 304 19.59 -1.26 15.93
N GLY A 305 19.28 -2.04 14.88
CA GLY A 305 18.10 -1.79 14.05
C GLY A 305 16.79 -2.02 14.79
N LYS A 306 16.71 -3.11 15.57
CA LYS A 306 15.54 -3.44 16.40
C LYS A 306 15.22 -2.30 17.37
N PHE A 307 16.20 -1.91 18.18
CA PHE A 307 16.03 -0.86 19.19
C PHE A 307 15.76 0.50 18.56
N ARG A 308 16.44 0.86 17.46
CA ARG A 308 16.15 2.13 16.78
C ARG A 308 14.68 2.24 16.39
N ARG A 309 14.13 1.14 15.88
CA ARG A 309 12.73 1.06 15.46
C ARG A 309 11.75 1.12 16.63
N GLU A 310 12.01 0.38 17.71
CA GLU A 310 11.19 0.40 18.94
C GLU A 310 11.21 1.75 19.64
N LEU A 311 12.39 2.37 19.74
CA LEU A 311 12.56 3.67 20.38
C LEU A 311 11.98 4.80 19.54
N SER A 312 12.13 4.75 18.21
CA SER A 312 11.44 5.69 17.31
C SER A 312 9.93 5.58 17.46
N PHE A 313 9.39 4.36 17.52
CA PHE A 313 7.98 4.13 17.79
C PHE A 313 7.55 4.71 19.14
N TYR A 314 8.27 4.41 20.22
CA TYR A 314 7.96 4.95 21.54
C TYR A 314 8.01 6.48 21.57
N PHE A 315 9.06 7.08 21.01
CA PHE A 315 9.27 8.51 20.97
C PHE A 315 8.12 9.21 20.23
N VAL A 316 7.78 8.72 19.03
CA VAL A 316 6.72 9.31 18.21
C VAL A 316 5.35 9.05 18.82
N LYS A 317 5.06 7.83 19.31
CA LYS A 317 3.79 7.52 19.97
C LYS A 317 3.50 8.44 21.16
N ASN A 318 4.53 8.77 21.94
CA ASN A 318 4.42 9.58 23.15
C ASN A 318 4.88 11.03 22.94
N TYR A 319 4.85 11.53 21.69
CA TYR A 319 5.46 12.80 21.30
C TYR A 319 5.09 13.98 22.19
N ARG A 320 3.82 14.05 22.61
CA ARG A 320 3.31 15.10 23.51
C ARG A 320 4.16 15.24 24.79
N GLN A 321 4.63 14.12 25.32
CA GLN A 321 5.47 14.07 26.51
C GLN A 321 6.95 14.15 26.13
N THR A 322 7.39 13.31 25.20
CA THR A 322 8.83 13.14 24.89
C THR A 322 9.46 14.35 24.22
N LYS A 323 8.67 15.25 23.60
CA LYS A 323 9.19 16.50 23.05
C LYS A 323 9.72 17.47 24.11
N GLY A 324 9.20 17.38 25.34
CA GLY A 324 9.62 18.21 26.46
C GLY A 324 10.81 17.65 27.24
N PHE A 325 11.23 16.43 26.92
CA PHE A 325 12.34 15.78 27.61
C PHE A 325 13.67 16.36 27.17
N ASP A 326 14.59 16.49 28.12
CA ASP A 326 16.00 16.65 27.81
C ASP A 326 16.65 15.30 27.40
N THR A 327 17.90 15.37 26.96
CA THR A 327 18.64 14.19 26.51
C THR A 327 18.76 13.12 27.61
N ASN A 328 18.96 13.50 28.88
CA ASN A 328 19.16 12.55 29.98
C ASN A 328 17.86 11.84 30.37
N GLU A 329 16.76 12.58 30.40
CA GLU A 329 15.43 12.01 30.64
C GLU A 329 15.08 10.97 29.56
N LEU A 330 15.34 11.31 28.29
CA LEU A 330 15.07 10.41 27.17
C LEU A 330 16.00 9.19 27.18
N ILE A 331 17.29 9.35 27.56
CA ILE A 331 18.21 8.22 27.79
C ILE A 331 17.66 7.27 28.86
N GLY A 332 17.20 7.81 29.99
CA GLY A 332 16.60 7.01 31.06
C GLY A 332 15.45 6.13 30.54
N LYS A 333 14.54 6.72 29.76
CA LYS A 333 13.45 5.98 29.12
C LYS A 333 13.90 4.95 28.10
N PHE A 334 14.92 5.27 27.30
CA PHE A 334 15.42 4.32 26.31
C PHE A 334 16.09 3.12 26.98
N LEU A 335 16.82 3.33 28.08
CA LEU A 335 17.40 2.24 28.87
C LEU A 335 16.33 1.35 29.50
N GLU A 336 15.26 1.93 30.07
CA GLU A 336 14.12 1.16 30.60
C GLU A 336 13.48 0.25 29.53
N ILE A 337 13.29 0.77 28.32
CA ILE A 337 12.66 0.03 27.21
C ILE A 337 13.58 -1.06 26.67
N THR A 338 14.89 -0.79 26.56
CA THR A 338 15.85 -1.73 25.97
C THR A 338 16.39 -2.78 26.95
N ALA A 339 16.14 -2.62 28.24
CA ALA A 339 16.46 -3.61 29.28
C ALA A 339 15.46 -4.77 29.35
N ASN A 340 14.26 -4.60 28.80
CA ASN A 340 13.22 -5.62 28.66
C ASN A 340 13.24 -6.25 27.26
#